data_AF-A0A8H7PRT6-F1
#
_entry.id   AF-A0A8H7PRT6-F1
#
_cell.length_a   1.000
_cell.length_b   1.000
_cell.length_c   1.000
_cell.angle_alpha   90.00
_cell.angle_beta   90.00
_cell.angle_gamma   90.00
#
_symmetry.space_group_name_H-M   'P 1'
#
loop_
_entity.id
_entity.type
_entity.pdbx_description
1 polymer ?
#
loop_
_entity_poly.entity_id
_entity_poly.type
_entity_poly.pdbx_seq_one_letter_code
_entity_poly.pdbx_strand_id
1 'polypeptide(L)'
;DHAHAAKLAASKDQDDVPSRSLFFSSFNPSICTALNWKQPNYAVFFNSYCGVKKRQTRRGGKRKEPNGDQVVVANEVDEDVRCLSLKEAVKFAKRTNLLGIIVEATPLVHVPSLITNVKESGLILTTFGPPNADAHNVKVQERFGVEAMIINGITRYTGTEQ
;
A
#
# COMPACT_ATOMS: atom_id res chain seq x y z
N ASP A 1 -10.06 27.12 60.71
CA ASP A 1 -9.71 27.43 59.30
C ASP A 1 -8.77 26.39 58.69
N HIS A 2 -9.32 25.41 57.98
CA HIS A 2 -8.58 24.30 57.35
C HIS A 2 -8.75 24.24 55.82
N ALA A 3 -9.19 25.34 55.20
CA ALA A 3 -9.71 25.34 53.82
C ALA A 3 -8.71 25.76 52.72
N HIS A 4 -7.40 25.92 53.01
CA HIS A 4 -6.48 26.55 52.02
C HIS A 4 -5.20 25.78 51.66
N ALA A 5 -5.00 24.54 52.14
CA ALA A 5 -3.75 23.80 51.92
C ALA A 5 -3.88 22.47 51.14
N ALA A 6 -5.05 22.15 50.59
CA ALA A 6 -5.27 20.93 49.79
C ALA A 6 -5.30 21.21 48.27
N LYS A 7 -4.57 22.23 47.80
CA LYS A 7 -4.56 22.64 46.38
C LYS A 7 -3.18 22.56 45.71
N LEU A 8 -2.28 21.72 46.23
CA LEU A 8 -1.03 21.33 45.59
C LEU A 8 -0.78 19.84 45.79
N ALA A 9 -1.43 18.99 44.99
CA ALA A 9 -1.01 17.61 44.70
C ALA A 9 -2.04 16.93 43.78
N ALA A 10 -2.17 17.40 42.56
CA ALA A 10 -2.77 16.63 41.47
C ALA A 10 -2.30 17.22 40.14
N SER A 11 -0.99 17.14 39.89
CA SER A 11 -0.51 17.11 38.52
C SER A 11 -1.19 15.91 37.86
N LYS A 12 -2.20 16.18 37.04
CA LYS A 12 -2.66 15.23 36.03
C LYS A 12 -1.54 15.12 35.00
N ASP A 13 -0.54 14.31 35.30
CA ASP A 13 0.25 13.65 34.25
C ASP A 13 -0.68 12.62 33.61
N GLN A 14 -1.51 13.11 32.69
CA GLN A 14 -2.25 12.25 31.78
C GLN A 14 -1.26 11.98 30.66
N ASP A 15 -0.56 10.84 30.76
CA ASP A 15 0.23 10.29 29.67
C ASP A 15 -0.67 10.19 28.44
N ASP A 16 -0.54 11.15 27.53
CA ASP A 16 -1.17 11.16 26.22
C ASP A 16 -0.42 10.10 25.39
N VAL A 17 -0.69 8.82 25.68
CA VAL A 17 -0.10 7.70 24.94
C VAL A 17 -0.57 7.87 23.51
N PRO A 18 0.32 8.21 22.55
CA PRO A 18 -0.11 8.48 21.20
C PRO A 18 -0.79 7.22 20.66
N SER A 19 -2.08 7.33 20.32
CA SER A 19 -2.83 6.23 19.74
C SER A 19 -2.14 5.83 18.44
N ARG A 20 -1.47 4.68 18.46
CA ARG A 20 -0.78 4.14 17.29
C ARG A 20 -1.83 3.81 16.23
N SER A 21 -1.87 4.59 15.15
CA SER A 21 -2.68 4.23 13.99
C SER A 21 -2.09 2.99 13.33
N LEU A 22 -2.94 2.00 13.09
CA LEU A 22 -2.58 0.73 12.46
C LEU A 22 -3.55 0.46 11.31
N PHE A 23 -3.01 0.06 10.17
CA PHE A 23 -3.77 -0.49 9.06
C PHE A 23 -3.13 -1.82 8.63
N PHE A 24 -3.93 -2.67 8.01
CA PHE A 24 -3.46 -3.93 7.44
C PHE A 24 -3.38 -3.85 5.92
N SER A 25 -2.44 -4.58 5.34
CA SER A 25 -2.32 -4.71 3.89
C SER A 25 -1.87 -6.11 3.51
N SER A 26 -2.30 -6.61 2.35
CA SER A 26 -1.88 -7.92 1.83
C SER A 26 -1.93 -7.98 0.32
N PHE A 27 -1.06 -8.81 -0.28
CA PHE A 27 -1.13 -9.15 -1.70
C PHE A 27 -2.16 -10.24 -2.00
N ASN A 28 -2.66 -10.94 -0.97
CA ASN A 28 -3.65 -12.00 -1.15
C ASN A 28 -5.07 -11.44 -0.92
N PRO A 29 -5.94 -11.42 -1.95
CA PRO A 29 -7.29 -10.89 -1.81
C PRO A 29 -8.14 -11.60 -0.75
N SER A 30 -7.94 -12.91 -0.55
CA SER A 30 -8.67 -13.69 0.45
C SER A 30 -8.28 -13.27 1.87
N ILE A 31 -7.02 -12.93 2.09
CA ILE A 31 -6.54 -12.37 3.37
C ILE A 31 -7.12 -10.98 3.60
N CYS A 32 -7.09 -10.09 2.59
CA CYS A 32 -7.72 -8.77 2.70
C CYS A 32 -9.20 -8.88 3.06
N THR A 33 -9.91 -9.84 2.44
CA THR A 33 -11.31 -10.11 2.76
C THR A 33 -11.44 -10.58 4.20
N ALA A 34 -10.71 -11.64 4.59
CA ALA A 34 -10.79 -12.17 5.95
C ALA A 34 -10.47 -11.11 7.03
N LEU A 35 -9.46 -10.27 6.79
CA LEU A 35 -9.10 -9.16 7.69
C LEU A 35 -10.21 -8.14 7.79
N ASN A 36 -10.81 -7.72 6.67
CA ASN A 36 -11.89 -6.74 6.69
C ASN A 36 -13.11 -7.27 7.47
N TRP A 37 -13.37 -8.57 7.39
CA TRP A 37 -14.48 -9.21 8.11
C TRP A 37 -14.19 -9.44 9.61
N LYS A 38 -12.95 -9.72 9.97
CA LYS A 38 -12.56 -10.05 11.35
C LYS A 38 -12.13 -8.84 12.15
N GLN A 39 -11.66 -7.79 11.49
CA GLN A 39 -11.08 -6.59 12.09
C GLN A 39 -11.73 -5.33 11.51
N PRO A 40 -13.06 -5.14 11.64
CA PRO A 40 -13.79 -4.05 10.98
C PRO A 40 -13.39 -2.65 11.47
N ASN A 41 -12.75 -2.56 12.65
CA ASN A 41 -12.28 -1.30 13.22
C ASN A 41 -10.90 -0.88 12.69
N TYR A 42 -10.27 -1.67 11.82
CA TYR A 42 -8.97 -1.36 11.24
C TYR A 42 -9.07 -1.23 9.73
N ALA A 43 -8.41 -0.22 9.19
CA ALA A 43 -8.31 -0.04 7.75
C ALA A 43 -7.58 -1.22 7.10
N VAL A 44 -8.13 -1.72 5.99
CA VAL A 44 -7.50 -2.77 5.17
C VAL A 44 -7.24 -2.24 3.77
N PHE A 45 -6.04 -2.51 3.27
CA PHE A 45 -5.60 -2.18 1.93
C PHE A 45 -5.28 -3.45 1.13
N PHE A 46 -5.51 -3.39 -0.18
CA PHE A 46 -5.15 -4.47 -1.10
C PHE A 46 -3.91 -4.12 -1.91
N ASN A 47 -2.91 -5.00 -1.91
CA ASN A 47 -1.65 -4.79 -2.60
C ASN A 47 -1.67 -5.50 -3.96
N SER A 48 -1.27 -4.81 -5.03
CA SER A 48 -1.25 -5.40 -6.36
C SER A 48 -0.12 -4.89 -7.24
N TYR A 49 0.52 -5.80 -7.98
CA TYR A 49 1.46 -5.45 -9.05
C TYR A 49 0.76 -5.03 -10.35
N CYS A 50 -0.58 -5.07 -10.41
CA CYS A 50 -1.36 -4.62 -11.57
C CYS A 50 -0.92 -5.24 -12.91
N GLY A 51 -0.45 -6.49 -12.90
CA GLY A 51 0.04 -7.18 -14.09
C GLY A 51 1.49 -6.85 -14.49
N VAL A 52 2.21 -6.05 -13.69
CA VAL A 52 3.64 -5.79 -13.89
C VAL A 52 4.44 -7.03 -13.49
N LYS A 53 5.12 -7.65 -14.46
CA LYS A 53 5.98 -8.81 -14.21
C LYS A 53 7.11 -8.41 -13.27
N LYS A 54 7.30 -9.15 -12.16
CA LYS A 54 8.53 -9.06 -11.35
C LYS A 54 9.70 -9.27 -12.32
N ARG A 55 10.44 -8.19 -12.62
CA ARG A 55 11.66 -8.31 -13.43
C ARG A 55 12.65 -9.06 -12.55
N GLN A 56 12.67 -10.39 -12.62
CA GLN A 56 13.81 -11.15 -12.15
C GLN A 56 15.01 -10.53 -12.85
N THR A 57 15.82 -9.81 -12.08
CA THR A 57 17.18 -9.51 -12.49
C THR A 57 17.84 -10.87 -12.68
N ARG A 58 17.87 -11.38 -13.90
CA ARG A 58 18.95 -12.28 -14.33
C ARG A 58 20.25 -11.47 -14.39
N ARG A 59 20.63 -10.80 -13.29
CA ARG A 59 22.02 -10.40 -13.05
C ARG A 59 22.69 -11.67 -12.52
N GLY A 60 23.07 -12.52 -13.47
CA GLY A 60 23.66 -13.84 -13.24
C GLY A 60 22.67 -14.98 -13.45
N GLY A 61 22.99 -15.93 -14.34
CA GLY A 61 22.26 -17.20 -14.46
C GLY A 61 21.53 -17.47 -15.78
N LYS A 62 22.21 -17.33 -16.92
CA LYS A 62 22.04 -18.29 -18.02
C LYS A 62 23.31 -19.16 -18.06
N ARG A 63 23.44 -20.10 -17.12
CA ARG A 63 24.13 -21.35 -17.44
C ARG A 63 23.05 -22.32 -17.90
N LYS A 64 23.19 -22.75 -19.14
CA LYS A 64 22.37 -23.76 -19.78
C LYS A 64 22.99 -25.09 -19.34
N GLU A 65 22.49 -25.70 -18.28
CA GLU A 65 22.87 -27.07 -17.91
C GLU A 65 22.23 -28.03 -18.94
N PRO A 66 23.02 -28.90 -19.60
CA PRO A 66 22.49 -29.95 -20.45
C PRO A 66 22.19 -31.18 -19.57
N ASN A 67 20.92 -31.52 -19.43
CA ASN A 67 20.35 -32.73 -18.80
C ASN A 67 20.03 -32.66 -17.29
N GLY A 68 18.77 -32.95 -16.95
CA GLY A 68 18.31 -33.34 -15.61
C GLY A 68 17.61 -32.23 -14.82
N ASP A 69 16.30 -32.38 -14.63
CA ASP A 69 15.38 -31.62 -13.77
C ASP A 69 15.42 -30.09 -13.84
N GLN A 70 14.48 -29.53 -14.62
CA GLN A 70 14.12 -28.12 -14.52
C GLN A 70 13.56 -27.83 -13.12
N VAL A 71 14.38 -27.25 -12.25
CA VAL A 71 13.85 -26.40 -11.18
C VAL A 71 13.40 -25.10 -11.84
N VAL A 72 12.21 -25.14 -12.44
CA VAL A 72 11.45 -23.94 -12.76
C VAL A 72 11.14 -23.26 -11.43
N VAL A 73 11.96 -22.27 -11.07
CA VAL A 73 11.60 -21.33 -10.01
C VAL A 73 10.36 -20.63 -10.52
N ALA A 74 9.18 -21.10 -10.10
CA ALA A 74 7.90 -20.55 -10.49
C ALA A 74 7.97 -19.05 -10.21
N ASN A 75 8.03 -18.25 -11.28
CA ASN A 75 7.58 -16.88 -11.16
C ASN A 75 6.17 -17.01 -10.61
N GLU A 76 5.91 -16.50 -9.41
CA GLU A 76 4.56 -16.38 -8.87
C GLU A 76 3.79 -15.51 -9.86
N VAL A 77 3.21 -16.14 -10.87
CA VAL A 77 2.23 -15.52 -11.73
C VAL A 77 1.03 -15.41 -10.82
N ASP A 78 0.62 -14.19 -10.52
CA ASP A 78 -0.64 -13.95 -9.83
C ASP A 78 -1.76 -14.54 -10.71
N GLU A 79 -2.18 -15.78 -10.46
CA GLU A 79 -3.26 -16.43 -11.22
C GLU A 79 -4.64 -15.86 -10.85
N ASP A 80 -4.71 -15.14 -9.73
CA ASP A 80 -5.92 -14.49 -9.29
C ASP A 80 -6.24 -13.29 -10.18
N VAL A 81 -7.37 -13.36 -10.89
CA VAL A 81 -7.87 -12.31 -11.77
C VAL A 81 -7.93 -10.93 -11.12
N ARG A 82 -8.10 -10.87 -9.80
CA ARG A 82 -8.14 -9.62 -9.00
C ARG A 82 -6.79 -8.93 -8.93
N CYS A 83 -5.70 -9.64 -9.15
CA CYS A 83 -4.32 -9.15 -9.09
C CYS A 83 -3.77 -8.77 -10.47
N LEU A 84 -4.45 -9.14 -11.56
CA LEU A 84 -3.92 -9.05 -12.93
C LEU A 84 -3.90 -7.65 -13.53
N SER A 85 -4.68 -6.70 -13.01
CA SER A 85 -4.71 -5.32 -13.51
C SER A 85 -5.16 -4.33 -12.44
N LEU A 86 -4.84 -3.06 -12.65
CA LEU A 86 -5.31 -1.98 -11.78
C LEU A 86 -6.85 -1.93 -11.73
N LYS A 87 -7.51 -2.16 -12.86
CA LYS A 87 -8.98 -2.15 -12.95
C LYS A 87 -9.61 -3.23 -12.07
N GLU A 88 -9.10 -4.46 -12.13
CA GLU A 88 -9.62 -5.55 -11.31
C GLU A 88 -9.26 -5.37 -9.83
N ALA A 89 -8.10 -4.78 -9.52
CA ALA A 89 -7.72 -4.43 -8.16
C ALA A 89 -8.67 -3.40 -7.53
N VAL A 90 -9.00 -2.33 -8.26
CA VAL A 90 -9.98 -1.31 -7.84
C VAL A 90 -11.36 -1.93 -7.65
N LYS A 91 -11.82 -2.73 -8.62
CA LYS A 91 -13.12 -3.40 -8.56
C LYS A 91 -13.21 -4.35 -7.36
N PHE A 92 -12.14 -5.08 -7.07
CA PHE A 92 -12.07 -5.95 -5.90
C PHE A 92 -12.17 -5.12 -4.61
N ALA A 93 -11.31 -4.13 -4.42
CA ALA A 93 -11.28 -3.30 -3.22
C ALA A 93 -12.62 -2.63 -2.93
N LYS A 94 -13.31 -2.12 -3.96
CA LYS A 94 -14.65 -1.56 -3.82
C LYS A 94 -15.68 -2.60 -3.40
N ARG A 95 -15.68 -3.77 -4.06
CA ARG A 95 -16.64 -4.84 -3.76
C ARG A 95 -16.48 -5.37 -2.33
N THR A 96 -15.26 -5.40 -1.81
CA THR A 96 -14.98 -5.86 -0.45
C THR A 96 -14.95 -4.74 0.58
N ASN A 97 -15.29 -3.50 0.21
CA ASN A 97 -15.31 -2.33 1.09
C ASN A 97 -13.97 -2.12 1.81
N LEU A 98 -12.87 -2.18 1.06
CA LEU A 98 -11.54 -1.84 1.57
C LEU A 98 -11.33 -0.33 1.53
N LEU A 99 -10.45 0.18 2.39
CA LEU A 99 -10.15 1.61 2.44
C LEU A 99 -9.36 2.08 1.21
N GLY A 100 -8.49 1.23 0.69
CA GLY A 100 -7.63 1.61 -0.42
C GLY A 100 -6.84 0.47 -1.04
N ILE A 101 -5.98 0.86 -1.98
CA ILE A 101 -5.08 -0.04 -2.69
C ILE A 101 -3.63 0.45 -2.62
N ILE A 102 -2.69 -0.49 -2.56
CA ILE A 102 -1.26 -0.24 -2.63
C ILE A 102 -0.76 -0.88 -3.93
N VAL A 103 -0.38 -0.08 -4.91
CA VAL A 103 -0.07 -0.57 -6.26
C VAL A 103 1.33 -0.25 -6.72
N GLU A 104 1.86 -1.09 -7.61
CA GLU A 104 3.14 -0.82 -8.24
C GLU A 104 3.05 0.47 -9.09
N ALA A 105 4.04 1.35 -8.95
CA ALA A 105 4.00 2.72 -9.46
C ALA A 105 4.20 2.83 -10.98
N THR A 106 4.81 1.83 -11.63
CA THR A 106 5.15 1.86 -13.07
C THR A 106 3.95 2.21 -13.95
N PRO A 107 2.77 1.53 -13.87
CA PRO A 107 1.63 1.87 -14.73
C PRO A 107 1.11 3.30 -14.48
N LEU A 108 1.18 3.79 -13.24
CA LEU A 108 0.68 5.12 -12.87
C LEU A 108 1.59 6.24 -13.34
N VAL A 109 2.90 6.03 -13.31
CA VAL A 109 3.87 7.01 -13.84
C VAL A 109 3.76 7.12 -15.36
N HIS A 110 3.54 6.00 -16.07
CA HIS A 110 3.37 6.01 -17.53
C HIS A 110 2.02 6.60 -17.95
N VAL A 111 0.96 6.35 -17.18
CA VAL A 111 -0.39 6.83 -17.47
C VAL A 111 -0.99 7.48 -16.22
N PRO A 112 -0.64 8.75 -15.93
CA PRO A 112 -1.09 9.43 -14.71
C PRO A 112 -2.60 9.59 -14.57
N SER A 113 -3.36 9.59 -15.68
CA SER A 113 -4.84 9.64 -15.64
C SER A 113 -5.46 8.42 -14.93
N LEU A 114 -4.74 7.31 -14.81
CA LEU A 114 -5.17 6.17 -14.01
C LEU A 114 -5.29 6.51 -12.52
N ILE A 115 -4.46 7.42 -12.00
CA ILE A 115 -4.52 7.90 -10.61
C ILE A 115 -5.87 8.56 -10.37
N THR A 116 -6.29 9.44 -11.28
CA THR A 116 -7.60 10.13 -11.21
C THR A 116 -8.75 9.13 -11.19
N ASN A 117 -8.73 8.11 -12.07
CA ASN A 117 -9.76 7.07 -12.10
C ASN A 117 -9.87 6.29 -10.78
N VAL A 118 -8.73 6.02 -10.10
CA VAL A 118 -8.74 5.37 -8.79
C VAL A 118 -9.32 6.30 -7.73
N LYS A 119 -8.93 7.58 -7.72
CA LYS A 119 -9.45 8.57 -6.77
C LYS A 119 -10.96 8.77 -6.91
N GLU A 120 -11.46 8.89 -8.13
CA GLU A 120 -12.90 8.97 -8.42
C GLU A 120 -13.67 7.74 -7.95
N SER A 121 -12.97 6.61 -7.80
CA SER A 121 -13.55 5.39 -7.28
C SER A 121 -13.78 5.40 -5.76
N GLY A 122 -13.22 6.41 -5.05
CA GLY A 122 -13.33 6.62 -3.61
C GLY A 122 -12.31 5.86 -2.77
N LEU A 123 -11.25 5.33 -3.40
CA LEU A 123 -10.20 4.55 -2.72
C LEU A 123 -8.99 5.41 -2.45
N ILE A 124 -8.36 5.21 -1.29
CA ILE A 124 -7.01 5.73 -1.02
C ILE A 124 -6.01 4.99 -1.91
N LEU A 125 -5.16 5.73 -2.60
CA LEU A 125 -4.13 5.19 -3.47
C LEU A 125 -2.74 5.40 -2.86
N THR A 126 -2.08 4.28 -2.57
CA THR A 126 -0.66 4.25 -2.21
C THR A 126 0.14 3.60 -3.33
N THR A 127 1.35 4.08 -3.60
CA THR A 127 2.22 3.47 -4.62
C THR A 127 3.50 2.90 -4.01
N PHE A 128 4.06 1.88 -4.66
CA PHE A 128 5.36 1.30 -4.30
C PHE A 128 6.15 0.93 -5.55
N GLY A 129 7.44 0.66 -5.38
CA GLY A 129 8.30 0.13 -6.44
C GLY A 129 9.39 1.11 -6.88
N PRO A 130 10.25 0.67 -7.83
CA PRO A 130 11.41 1.44 -8.27
C PRO A 130 11.11 2.87 -8.74
N PRO A 131 9.99 3.17 -9.43
CA PRO A 131 9.69 4.53 -9.88
C PRO A 131 9.60 5.56 -8.76
N ASN A 132 9.27 5.15 -7.53
CA ASN A 132 9.16 6.04 -6.38
C ASN A 132 10.53 6.54 -5.86
N ALA A 133 11.64 5.99 -6.35
CA ALA A 133 12.98 6.50 -6.03
C ALA A 133 13.35 7.78 -6.82
N ASP A 134 12.64 8.08 -7.91
CA ASP A 134 12.88 9.25 -8.75
C ASP A 134 12.01 10.43 -8.29
N ALA A 135 12.65 11.55 -7.96
CA ALA A 135 11.98 12.78 -7.52
C ALA A 135 11.01 13.34 -8.58
N HIS A 136 11.28 13.14 -9.87
CA HIS A 136 10.36 13.56 -10.93
C HIS A 136 9.05 12.77 -10.86
N ASN A 137 9.14 11.44 -10.73
CA ASN A 137 7.98 10.56 -10.65
C ASN A 137 7.18 10.79 -9.37
N VAL A 138 7.85 11.09 -8.26
CA VAL A 138 7.18 11.48 -7.00
C VAL A 138 6.35 12.74 -7.21
N LYS A 139 6.91 13.79 -7.81
CA LYS A 139 6.18 15.04 -8.10
C LYS A 139 4.99 14.84 -9.03
N VAL A 140 5.14 13.98 -10.06
CA VAL A 140 4.02 13.64 -10.96
C VAL A 140 2.93 12.94 -10.16
N GLN A 141 3.26 11.90 -9.39
CA GLN A 141 2.25 11.17 -8.60
C GLN A 141 1.56 12.06 -7.56
N GLU A 142 2.31 12.93 -6.86
CA GLU A 142 1.76 13.95 -5.94
C GLU A 142 0.76 14.88 -6.64
N ARG A 143 1.13 15.41 -7.81
CA ARG A 143 0.29 16.33 -8.59
C ARG A 143 -1.03 15.70 -9.04
N PHE A 144 -1.01 14.41 -9.36
CA PHE A 144 -2.22 13.67 -9.74
C PHE A 144 -3.01 13.13 -8.53
N GLY A 145 -2.48 13.31 -7.32
CA GLY A 145 -3.18 13.10 -6.06
C GLY A 145 -3.02 11.71 -5.45
N VAL A 146 -1.91 11.01 -5.68
CA VAL A 146 -1.56 9.82 -4.88
C VAL A 146 -1.39 10.23 -3.42
N GLU A 147 -2.06 9.57 -2.46
CA GLU A 147 -2.04 9.94 -1.03
C GLU A 147 -0.77 9.52 -0.29
N ALA A 148 -0.12 8.44 -0.72
CA ALA A 148 1.10 7.95 -0.08
C ALA A 148 2.02 7.19 -1.05
N MET A 149 3.31 7.20 -0.77
CA MET A 149 4.32 6.49 -1.55
C MET A 149 5.30 5.76 -0.62
N ILE A 150 5.56 4.49 -0.92
CA ILE A 150 6.54 3.68 -0.20
C ILE A 150 7.89 3.82 -0.90
N ILE A 151 8.89 4.35 -0.18
CA ILE A 151 10.25 4.59 -0.65
C ILE A 151 11.22 3.99 0.38
N ASN A 152 12.05 3.02 -0.04
CA ASN A 152 13.04 2.36 0.85
C ASN A 152 12.43 1.78 2.15
N GLY A 153 11.20 1.27 2.09
CA GLY A 153 10.49 0.74 3.26
C GLY A 153 9.88 1.81 4.17
N ILE A 154 10.01 3.08 3.82
CA ILE A 154 9.41 4.21 4.53
C ILE A 154 8.20 4.70 3.73
N THR A 155 7.04 4.77 4.37
CA THR A 155 5.85 5.38 3.78
C THR A 155 5.91 6.89 3.94
N ARG A 156 5.94 7.61 2.82
CA ARG A 156 5.81 9.05 2.75
C ARG A 156 4.37 9.39 2.40
N TYR A 157 3.71 10.16 3.25
CA TYR A 157 2.38 10.70 2.98
C TYR A 157 2.53 11.99 2.18
N THR A 158 1.73 12.13 1.13
CA THR A 158 1.63 13.39 0.40
C THR A 158 0.68 14.28 1.20
N GLY A 159 1.20 15.33 1.82
CA GLY A 159 0.39 16.22 2.63
C GLY A 159 -0.70 16.86 1.77
N THR A 160 -1.96 16.75 2.18
CA THR A 160 -2.92 17.82 1.95
C THR A 160 -2.45 18.98 2.81
N GLU A 161 -1.75 19.96 2.23
CA GLU A 161 -1.71 21.29 2.83
C GLU A 161 -3.19 21.70 3.03
N GLN A 162 -3.55 21.92 4.30
CA GLN A 162 -4.73 22.69 4.67
C GLN A 162 -4.45 24.17 4.42
#